data_AF-A0A4Z0P2A7-F1
#
_entry.id   AF-A0A4Z0P2A7-F1
#
_cell.length_a   1.000
_cell.length_b   1.000
_cell.length_c   1.000
_cell.angle_alpha   90.00
_cell.angle_beta   90.00
_cell.angle_gamma   90.00
#
_symmetry.space_group_name_H-M   'P 1'
#
loop_
_entity.id
_entity.type
_entity.pdbx_description
1 polymer ?
#
loop_
_entity_poly.entity_id
_entity_poly.type
_entity_poly.pdbx_seq_one_letter_code
_entity_poly.pdbx_strand_id
1 'polypeptide(L)'
;MKKLVSSSPTESDQVSSLGKALRELYRTARHIYHSDPYAAARLARIADQTEYFLQTWPEEQWPTSLHGVQPMPSRHVLLTWTANAKRDAVAFSLLPESAWSYAQWRQITTTLLAALAPFS
;
A
#
# COMPACT_ATOMS: atom_id res chain seq x y z
N MET A 1 31.73 -13.12 -31.15
CA MET A 1 31.43 -13.26 -29.70
C MET A 1 30.51 -12.11 -29.29
N LYS A 2 29.23 -12.37 -29.04
CA LYS A 2 28.26 -11.35 -28.60
C LYS A 2 28.39 -11.18 -27.09
N LYS A 3 28.81 -9.99 -26.63
CA LYS A 3 28.82 -9.62 -25.21
C LYS A 3 27.37 -9.55 -24.71
N LEU A 4 26.99 -10.49 -23.83
CA LEU A 4 25.79 -10.38 -23.01
C LEU A 4 26.10 -9.38 -21.90
N VAL A 5 25.65 -8.14 -22.06
CA VAL A 5 25.63 -7.16 -20.96
C VAL A 5 24.47 -7.57 -20.06
N SER A 6 24.79 -8.23 -18.95
CA SER A 6 23.86 -8.45 -17.85
C SER A 6 23.65 -7.12 -17.13
N SER A 7 22.62 -6.39 -17.53
CA SER A 7 22.19 -5.16 -16.88
C SER A 7 21.49 -5.49 -15.56
N SER A 8 22.25 -5.57 -14.46
CA SER A 8 21.64 -5.56 -13.13
C SER A 8 20.89 -4.24 -12.95
N PRO A 9 19.63 -4.25 -12.48
CA PRO A 9 18.91 -3.01 -12.23
C PRO A 9 19.70 -2.17 -11.21
N THR A 10 19.95 -0.91 -11.54
CA THR A 10 20.57 0.06 -10.63
C THR A 10 19.62 0.36 -9.47
N GLU A 11 20.13 0.56 -8.24
CA GLU A 11 19.31 0.82 -7.04
C GLU A 11 18.29 1.96 -7.24
N SER A 12 18.65 2.98 -8.03
CA SER A 12 17.74 4.07 -8.42
C SER A 12 16.51 3.64 -9.22
N ASP A 13 16.63 2.59 -10.05
CA ASP A 13 15.49 2.03 -10.79
C ASP A 13 14.53 1.29 -9.86
N GLN A 14 15.08 0.67 -8.80
CA GLN A 14 14.28 -0.04 -7.80
C GLN A 14 13.40 0.91 -7.01
N VAL A 15 13.90 2.06 -6.55
CA VAL A 15 13.09 3.08 -5.84
C VAL A 15 11.96 3.62 -6.71
N SER A 16 12.27 3.91 -7.98
CA SER A 16 11.26 4.35 -8.96
C SER A 16 10.18 3.29 -9.17
N SER A 17 10.56 2.01 -9.14
CA SER A 17 9.62 0.89 -9.24
C SER A 17 8.73 0.73 -8.01
N LEU A 18 9.26 0.93 -6.80
CA LEU A 18 8.51 0.85 -5.54
C LEU A 18 7.46 1.95 -5.43
N GLY A 19 7.84 3.20 -5.75
CA GLY A 19 6.90 4.32 -5.75
C GLY A 19 5.76 4.11 -6.76
N LYS A 20 6.06 3.58 -7.95
CA LYS A 20 5.03 3.20 -8.95
C LYS A 20 4.13 2.08 -8.43
N ALA A 21 4.69 1.05 -7.79
CA ALA A 21 3.91 -0.04 -7.23
C ALA A 21 2.92 0.45 -6.17
N LEU A 22 3.36 1.30 -5.24
CA LEU A 22 2.50 1.90 -4.21
C LEU A 22 1.41 2.79 -4.83
N ARG A 23 1.73 3.55 -5.88
CA ARG A 23 0.71 4.32 -6.64
C ARG A 23 -0.35 3.44 -7.27
N GLU A 24 0.04 2.30 -7.85
CA GLU A 24 -0.93 1.36 -8.44
C GLU A 24 -1.79 0.69 -7.36
N LEU A 25 -1.23 0.39 -6.19
CA LEU A 25 -2.00 -0.07 -5.04
C LEU A 25 -3.00 0.99 -4.56
N TYR A 26 -2.62 2.27 -4.53
CA TYR A 26 -3.53 3.38 -4.23
C TYR A 26 -4.73 3.41 -5.19
N ARG A 27 -4.46 3.35 -6.51
CA ARG A 27 -5.50 3.33 -7.54
C ARG A 27 -6.42 2.12 -7.38
N THR A 28 -5.84 0.94 -7.16
CA THR A 28 -6.59 -0.30 -6.96
C THR A 28 -7.50 -0.22 -5.73
N ALA A 29 -6.98 0.28 -4.60
CA ALA A 29 -7.75 0.42 -3.35
C ALA A 29 -8.95 1.36 -3.50
N ARG A 30 -8.81 2.46 -4.26
CA ARG A 30 -9.91 3.41 -4.52
C ARG A 30 -11.10 2.81 -5.26
N HIS A 31 -10.88 1.72 -6.00
CA HIS A 31 -11.93 1.05 -6.77
C HIS A 31 -12.51 -0.18 -6.07
N ILE A 32 -12.18 -0.40 -4.79
CA ILE A 32 -12.82 -1.43 -3.97
C ILE A 32 -14.06 -0.84 -3.30
N TYR A 33 -15.23 -1.35 -3.65
CA TYR A 33 -16.51 -0.89 -3.12
C TYR A 33 -16.98 -1.76 -1.95
N HIS A 34 -17.70 -1.18 -0.99
CA HIS A 34 -18.24 -1.92 0.17
C HIS A 34 -19.20 -3.06 -0.20
N SER A 35 -19.81 -3.00 -1.40
CA SER A 35 -20.73 -4.02 -1.92
C SER A 35 -20.01 -5.22 -2.55
N ASP A 36 -18.68 -5.17 -2.71
CA ASP A 36 -17.90 -6.29 -3.22
C ASP A 36 -17.78 -7.38 -2.13
N PRO A 37 -18.24 -8.62 -2.39
CA PRO A 37 -18.20 -9.71 -1.41
C PRO A 37 -16.78 -10.04 -0.94
N TYR A 38 -15.75 -9.70 -1.73
CA TYR A 38 -14.35 -9.96 -1.43
C TYR A 38 -13.56 -8.72 -1.03
N ALA A 39 -14.21 -7.57 -0.83
CA ALA A 39 -13.48 -6.33 -0.59
C ALA A 39 -12.51 -6.45 0.63
N ALA A 40 -12.79 -7.28 1.64
CA ALA A 40 -12.04 -7.32 2.89
C ALA A 40 -10.73 -8.07 2.66
N ALA A 41 -10.84 -9.22 2.01
CA ALA A 41 -9.68 -9.98 1.53
C ALA A 41 -8.84 -9.14 0.55
N ARG A 42 -9.47 -8.37 -0.34
CA ARG A 42 -8.76 -7.49 -1.28
C ARG A 42 -8.03 -6.34 -0.57
N LEU A 43 -8.67 -5.66 0.39
CA LEU A 43 -8.03 -4.60 1.19
C LEU A 43 -6.90 -5.17 2.06
N ALA A 44 -7.10 -6.33 2.69
CA ALA A 44 -6.06 -7.00 3.47
C ALA A 44 -4.84 -7.34 2.61
N ARG A 45 -5.06 -7.86 1.39
CA ARG A 45 -3.98 -8.14 0.43
C ARG A 45 -3.25 -6.88 -0.03
N ILE A 46 -3.97 -5.79 -0.31
CA ILE A 46 -3.33 -4.52 -0.68
C ILE A 46 -2.50 -3.98 0.49
N ALA A 47 -3.02 -4.07 1.72
CA ALA A 47 -2.29 -3.66 2.91
C ALA A 47 -1.02 -4.51 3.10
N ASP A 48 -1.10 -5.83 2.89
CA ASP A 48 0.06 -6.72 2.93
C ASP A 48 1.14 -6.36 1.89
N GLN A 49 0.74 -6.09 0.64
CA GLN A 49 1.66 -5.66 -0.41
C GLN A 49 2.26 -4.28 -0.12
N THR A 50 1.46 -3.36 0.41
CA THR A 50 1.92 -2.04 0.85
C THR A 50 2.97 -2.18 1.95
N GLU A 51 2.71 -3.00 2.96
CA GLU A 51 3.62 -3.28 4.07
C GLU A 51 4.95 -3.83 3.56
N TYR A 52 4.90 -4.81 2.66
CA TYR A 52 6.09 -5.36 2.01
C TYR A 52 6.90 -4.28 1.28
N PHE A 53 6.28 -3.49 0.40
CA PHE A 53 7.00 -2.46 -0.36
C PHE A 53 7.61 -1.40 0.55
N LEU A 54 6.89 -0.97 1.59
CA LEU A 54 7.41 -0.04 2.59
C LEU A 54 8.60 -0.60 3.37
N GLN A 55 8.56 -1.88 3.77
CA GLN A 55 9.66 -2.54 4.47
C GLN A 55 10.89 -2.75 3.57
N THR A 56 10.68 -3.05 2.29
CA THR A 56 11.78 -3.24 1.32
C THR A 56 12.40 -1.93 0.84
N TRP A 57 11.81 -0.78 1.14
CA TRP A 57 12.34 0.52 0.75
C TRP A 57 13.59 0.86 1.58
N PRO A 58 14.77 1.07 0.94
CA PRO A 58 16.01 1.40 1.64
C PRO A 58 15.87 2.68 2.47
N GLU A 59 16.36 2.67 3.71
CA GLU A 59 16.13 3.77 4.64
C GLU A 59 16.83 5.06 4.19
N GLU A 60 18.01 4.92 3.61
CA GLU A 60 18.83 6.01 3.06
C GLU A 60 18.16 6.69 1.84
N GLN A 61 17.22 5.99 1.21
CA GLN A 61 16.52 6.43 0.00
C GLN A 61 15.06 6.79 0.30
N TRP A 62 14.69 6.93 1.58
CA TRP A 62 13.36 7.38 1.97
C TRP A 62 13.15 8.84 1.51
N PRO A 63 12.09 9.13 0.71
CA PRO A 63 11.90 10.45 0.17
C PRO A 63 11.53 11.45 1.27
N THR A 64 12.04 12.68 1.18
CA THR A 64 11.60 13.80 2.03
C THR A 64 10.26 14.39 1.56
N SER A 65 9.98 14.34 0.26
CA SER A 65 8.67 14.59 -0.34
C SER A 65 8.54 13.85 -1.70
N LEU A 66 7.31 13.50 -2.11
CA LEU A 66 7.04 12.90 -3.43
C LEU A 66 6.30 13.85 -4.38
N HIS A 67 5.34 14.61 -3.86
CA HIS A 67 4.51 15.53 -4.64
C HIS A 67 4.34 16.85 -3.87
N GLY A 68 5.10 17.88 -4.25
CA GLY A 68 4.98 19.23 -3.68
C GLY A 68 5.65 19.44 -2.31
N VAL A 69 5.08 20.35 -1.52
CA VAL A 69 5.63 20.89 -0.25
C VAL A 69 5.23 20.04 0.97
N GLN A 70 4.33 19.05 0.80
CA GLN A 70 3.87 18.26 1.94
C GLN A 70 4.98 17.28 2.36
N PRO A 71 5.39 17.28 3.63
CA PRO A 71 6.44 16.38 4.11
C PRO A 71 5.97 14.92 4.02
N MET A 72 6.87 14.04 3.56
CA MET A 72 6.64 12.60 3.58
C MET A 72 6.50 12.13 5.04
N PRO A 73 5.42 11.45 5.42
CA PRO A 73 5.35 10.81 6.73
C PRO A 73 6.48 9.81 6.91
N SER A 74 6.92 9.60 8.15
CA SER A 74 7.94 8.59 8.42
C SER A 74 7.47 7.20 7.97
N ARG A 75 8.41 6.36 7.53
CA ARG A 75 8.14 4.96 7.14
C ARG A 75 7.35 4.21 8.22
N HIS A 76 7.70 4.42 9.50
CA HIS A 76 7.02 3.78 10.63
C HIS A 76 5.54 4.17 10.75
N VAL A 77 5.20 5.44 10.51
CA VAL A 77 3.80 5.91 10.54
C VAL A 77 3.00 5.23 9.43
N LEU A 78 3.54 5.16 8.21
CA LEU A 78 2.86 4.50 7.09
C LEU A 78 2.69 2.99 7.33
N LEU A 79 3.72 2.33 7.89
CA LEU A 79 3.64 0.93 8.29
C LEU A 79 2.56 0.70 9.36
N THR A 80 2.46 1.58 10.36
CA THR A 80 1.46 1.48 11.42
C THR A 80 0.04 1.59 10.86
N TRP A 81 -0.22 2.57 9.99
CA TRP A 81 -1.53 2.71 9.34
C TRP A 81 -1.87 1.50 8.47
N THR A 82 -0.90 1.01 7.72
CA THR A 82 -1.06 -0.18 6.87
C THR A 82 -1.36 -1.43 7.70
N ALA A 83 -0.63 -1.66 8.78
CA ALA A 83 -0.84 -2.79 9.69
C ALA A 83 -2.20 -2.72 10.39
N ASN A 84 -2.66 -1.52 10.76
CA ASN A 84 -4.00 -1.34 11.32
C ASN A 84 -5.09 -1.68 10.29
N ALA A 85 -5.00 -1.14 9.07
CA ALA A 85 -5.95 -1.46 8.01
C ALA A 85 -5.99 -2.96 7.68
N LYS A 86 -4.83 -3.62 7.64
CA LYS A 86 -4.70 -5.07 7.45
C LYS A 86 -5.39 -5.84 8.57
N ARG A 87 -5.10 -5.52 9.84
CA ARG A 87 -5.70 -6.18 11.00
C ARG A 87 -7.21 -6.10 10.97
N ASP A 88 -7.75 -4.92 10.71
CA ASP A 88 -9.20 -4.68 10.69
C ASP A 88 -9.87 -5.40 9.52
N ALA A 89 -9.24 -5.40 8.34
CA ALA A 89 -9.72 -6.13 7.16
C ALA A 89 -9.70 -7.66 7.36
N VAL A 90 -8.65 -8.20 7.97
CA VAL A 90 -8.54 -9.64 8.28
C VAL A 90 -9.56 -10.03 9.34
N ALA A 91 -9.70 -9.25 10.41
CA ALA A 91 -10.68 -9.51 11.47
C ALA A 91 -12.10 -9.62 10.91
N PHE A 92 -12.45 -8.77 9.94
CA PHE A 92 -13.73 -8.85 9.26
C PHE A 92 -13.86 -10.10 8.38
N SER A 93 -12.83 -10.47 7.63
CA SER A 93 -12.86 -11.63 6.73
C SER A 93 -13.06 -12.99 7.42
N LEU A 94 -12.84 -13.06 8.75
CA LEU A 94 -12.97 -14.27 9.56
C LEU A 94 -14.38 -14.47 10.13
N LEU A 95 -15.29 -13.50 9.98
CA LEU A 95 -16.65 -13.55 10.51
C LEU A 95 -17.59 -14.22 9.50
N PRO A 96 -18.18 -15.41 9.79
CA PRO A 96 -18.90 -16.20 8.79
C PRO A 96 -20.20 -15.60 8.24
N GLU A 97 -20.76 -14.56 8.87
CA GLU A 97 -22.10 -14.02 8.53
C GLU A 97 -22.21 -12.50 8.66
N SER A 98 -21.11 -11.78 8.93
CA SER A 98 -21.20 -10.33 9.08
C SER A 98 -21.35 -9.66 7.72
N ALA A 99 -22.51 -9.07 7.45
CA ALA A 99 -22.66 -8.13 6.35
C ALA A 99 -21.75 -6.92 6.59
N TRP A 100 -20.95 -6.56 5.61
CA TRP A 100 -19.99 -5.48 5.76
C TRP A 100 -20.70 -4.14 5.83
N SER A 101 -20.62 -3.48 6.99
CA SER A 101 -21.16 -2.12 7.09
C SER A 101 -20.32 -1.14 6.27
N TYR A 102 -21.01 -0.19 5.65
CA TYR A 102 -20.36 0.94 4.97
C TYR A 102 -19.36 1.67 5.89
N ALA A 103 -19.71 1.84 7.17
CA ALA A 103 -18.86 2.52 8.15
C ALA A 103 -17.51 1.82 8.35
N GLN A 104 -17.53 0.49 8.56
CA GLN A 104 -16.30 -0.30 8.70
C GLN A 104 -15.47 -0.27 7.42
N TRP A 105 -16.11 -0.46 6.26
CA TRP A 105 -15.43 -0.39 4.96
C TRP A 105 -14.75 0.97 4.79
N ARG A 106 -15.48 2.05 5.09
CA ARG A 106 -14.99 3.42 4.94
C ARG A 106 -13.82 3.70 5.85
N GLN A 107 -13.85 3.23 7.11
CA GLN A 107 -12.75 3.39 8.05
C GLN A 107 -11.49 2.69 7.53
N ILE A 108 -11.57 1.38 7.24
CA ILE A 108 -10.44 0.57 6.76
C ILE A 108 -9.85 1.17 5.49
N THR A 109 -10.71 1.46 4.51
CA THR A 109 -10.29 2.02 3.22
C THR A 109 -9.66 3.40 3.40
N THR A 110 -10.18 4.25 4.29
CA THR A 110 -9.60 5.58 4.54
C THR A 110 -8.22 5.47 5.17
N THR A 111 -8.03 4.58 6.15
CA THR A 111 -6.71 4.36 6.77
C THR A 111 -5.70 3.84 5.76
N LEU A 112 -6.08 2.88 4.91
CA LEU A 112 -5.21 2.35 3.86
C LEU A 112 -4.88 3.41 2.80
N LEU A 113 -5.89 4.18 2.36
CA LEU A 113 -5.67 5.27 1.40
C LEU A 113 -4.83 6.39 1.98
N ALA A 114 -4.90 6.67 3.28
CA ALA A 114 -4.03 7.65 3.93
C ALA A 114 -2.56 7.19 3.94
N ALA A 115 -2.30 5.89 4.13
CA ALA A 115 -0.95 5.33 4.03
C ALA A 115 -0.39 5.39 2.60
N LEU A 116 -1.25 5.26 1.60
CA LEU A 116 -0.88 5.23 0.18
C LEU A 116 -0.93 6.60 -0.53
N ALA A 117 -1.64 7.58 0.04
CA ALA A 117 -1.82 8.90 -0.54
C ALA A 117 -0.52 9.64 -0.89
N PRO A 118 0.59 9.54 -0.11
CA PRO A 118 1.83 10.21 -0.50
C PRO A 118 2.39 9.76 -1.86
N PHE A 119 2.00 8.58 -2.35
CA PHE A 119 2.49 7.99 -3.60
C PHE A 119 1.54 8.21 -4.80
N SER A 120 0.35 8.78 -4.58
CA SER A 120 -0.72 8.88 -5.60
C SER A 120 -0.37 9.78 -6.78
#